data_AF-A0A8S0QFK6-F1
#
_entry.id   AF-A0A8S0QFK6-F1
#
_cell.length_a   1.000
_cell.length_b   1.000
_cell.length_c   1.000
_cell.angle_alpha   90.00
_cell.angle_beta   90.00
_cell.angle_gamma   90.00
#
_symmetry.space_group_name_H-M   'P 1'
#
loop_
_entity.id
_entity.type
_entity.pdbx_description
1 polymer ?
#
loop_
_entity_poly.entity_id
_entity_poly.type
_entity_poly.pdbx_seq_one_letter_code
_entity_poly.pdbx_strand_id
1 'polypeptide(L)'
;MRLLRMLGFVLRTPSRHICTSSTVSLNQKINGYIRNGNLNEARKLFNQNPNSRNVISWNSMINGYIKICQIQQAQKLFDEMPQRDVVSWNTMLSGFRDSQKPQKAHQHFLEMMRKGPRPKELTFAVLISAFLNTKFDVLIQQLHCLVICSGLNLNVYLGSALMRGYIALGDCEGFCRVFDEILEKDVAPWNVLLLGYMEFGLINEAQRAFDAMPEKNAYSWSTLINGYAKNKKVNEAREAFNKLSKKDVVSWTAMIKGYVQGEKFVEALELFRLMMNSGTRPNHYTFSSVLDACAGCSSLVMGNEVHTCILKFGCPLDVILATSLVDMYAKCGDIDASCQIFESMLTKNLVSWNSIIGGYAKHGLATRASEEFERMVKSGVRPDEISFINLLSAFVHGGMVQEGEKIFNSMGTKYGIQAEMEHYASMVDLYGRAGLLEKAGKLIDSMPFEPDVVVWGALLGACGLHSSLDLAETAANGISKLQQDHPAVCSMLSKIYGENAVWGRVNELKKLMRKGHARKQNAGSWIESRHVFI
;
A
#
# COMPACT_ATOMS: atom_id res chain seq x y z
N MET A 1 58.26 -73.20 11.86
CA MET A 1 57.74 -73.21 13.24
C MET A 1 58.45 -72.13 14.05
N ARG A 2 57.69 -71.41 14.89
CA ARG A 2 58.11 -70.42 15.89
C ARG A 2 58.58 -69.05 15.37
N LEU A 3 57.59 -68.19 15.10
CA LEU A 3 57.48 -66.77 15.50
C LEU A 3 56.37 -66.00 14.77
N LEU A 4 55.36 -66.72 14.25
CA LEU A 4 54.07 -66.14 13.85
C LEU A 4 53.00 -66.75 14.75
N ARG A 5 52.20 -65.88 15.38
CA ARG A 5 51.09 -66.12 16.32
C ARG A 5 51.45 -66.04 17.80
N MET A 6 51.54 -64.82 18.31
CA MET A 6 50.73 -64.41 19.46
C MET A 6 50.60 -62.87 19.45
N LEU A 7 49.35 -62.40 19.56
CA LEU A 7 48.90 -61.01 19.74
C LEU A 7 48.95 -60.15 18.45
N GLY A 8 47.86 -59.81 17.77
CA GLY A 8 46.48 -59.64 18.23
C GLY A 8 46.30 -58.23 18.81
N PHE A 9 45.59 -57.38 18.05
CA PHE A 9 44.96 -56.10 18.42
C PHE A 9 45.73 -54.77 18.23
N VAL A 10 45.21 -53.97 17.27
CA VAL A 10 44.89 -52.52 17.38
C VAL A 10 46.10 -51.56 17.27
N LEU A 11 46.29 -50.78 16.20
CA LEU A 11 45.41 -49.76 15.62
C LEU A 11 45.60 -49.60 14.10
N ARG A 12 44.46 -49.59 13.39
CA ARG A 12 44.29 -48.93 12.09
C ARG A 12 44.54 -47.42 12.26
N THR A 13 45.42 -46.84 11.46
CA THR A 13 45.26 -45.44 11.03
C THR A 13 44.82 -45.45 9.57
N PRO A 14 43.56 -45.07 9.25
CA PRO A 14 43.16 -44.88 7.88
C PRO A 14 43.73 -43.54 7.37
N SER A 15 44.42 -43.64 6.24
CA SER A 15 44.82 -42.56 5.36
C SER A 15 43.72 -41.50 5.20
N ARG A 16 43.93 -40.30 5.74
CA ARG A 16 43.19 -39.11 5.28
C ARG A 16 43.93 -38.56 4.07
N HIS A 17 43.42 -38.86 2.89
CA HIS A 17 43.74 -38.09 1.68
C HIS A 17 43.34 -36.62 1.93
N ILE A 18 44.30 -35.79 2.30
CA ILE A 18 44.14 -34.33 2.32
C ILE A 18 44.25 -33.90 0.86
N CYS A 19 43.13 -33.98 0.12
CA CYS A 19 43.02 -33.34 -1.18
C CYS A 19 42.90 -31.84 -0.91
N THR A 20 44.03 -31.11 -0.91
CA THR A 20 44.03 -29.65 -0.89
C THR A 20 43.45 -29.16 -2.22
N SER A 21 42.14 -28.95 -2.25
CA SER A 21 41.50 -28.26 -3.37
C SER A 21 42.15 -26.89 -3.50
N SER A 22 42.63 -26.54 -4.70
CA SER A 22 43.13 -25.17 -4.94
C SER A 22 42.04 -24.15 -4.59
N THR A 23 42.42 -22.96 -4.13
CA THR A 23 41.49 -21.90 -3.70
C THR A 23 40.44 -21.57 -4.76
N VAL A 24 40.82 -21.61 -6.04
CA VAL A 24 39.92 -21.41 -7.18
C VAL A 24 38.91 -22.57 -7.32
N SER A 25 39.39 -23.81 -7.24
CA SER A 25 38.55 -25.01 -7.31
C SER A 25 37.56 -25.09 -6.12
N LEU A 26 38.00 -24.65 -4.93
CA LEU A 26 37.14 -24.55 -3.75
C LEU A 26 36.01 -23.54 -3.96
N ASN A 27 36.33 -22.34 -4.45
CA ASN A 27 35.35 -21.27 -4.71
C ASN A 27 34.31 -21.68 -5.77
N GLN A 28 34.74 -22.36 -6.83
CA GLN A 28 33.83 -22.87 -7.86
C GLN A 28 32.87 -23.93 -7.29
N LYS A 29 33.39 -24.89 -6.51
CA LYS A 29 32.57 -25.94 -5.89
C LYS A 29 31.57 -25.39 -4.87
N ILE A 30 32.00 -24.45 -4.01
CA ILE A 30 31.10 -23.78 -3.05
C ILE A 30 29.96 -23.07 -3.79
N ASN A 31 30.29 -22.28 -4.81
CA ASN A 31 29.27 -21.59 -5.60
C ASN A 31 28.33 -22.56 -6.34
N GLY A 32 28.86 -23.70 -6.82
CA GLY A 32 28.05 -24.77 -7.42
C GLY A 32 27.04 -25.34 -6.43
N TYR A 33 27.48 -25.70 -5.22
CA TYR A 33 26.58 -26.21 -4.17
C TYR A 33 25.53 -25.18 -3.75
N ILE A 34 25.92 -23.90 -3.62
CA ILE A 34 24.98 -22.81 -3.28
C ILE A 34 23.92 -22.63 -4.38
N ARG A 35 24.32 -22.65 -5.65
CA ARG A 35 23.38 -22.55 -6.79
C ARG A 35 22.39 -23.71 -6.82
N ASN A 36 22.83 -24.90 -6.41
CA ASN A 36 22.00 -26.10 -6.35
C ASN A 36 21.19 -26.24 -5.05
N GLY A 37 21.18 -25.22 -4.18
CA GLY A 37 20.46 -25.24 -2.90
C GLY A 37 21.08 -26.10 -1.79
N ASN A 38 22.23 -26.73 -2.06
CA ASN A 38 22.91 -27.66 -1.14
C ASN A 38 23.86 -26.93 -0.18
N LEU A 39 23.33 -25.98 0.60
CA LEU A 39 24.14 -25.11 1.47
C LEU A 39 24.89 -25.89 2.58
N ASN A 40 24.32 -27.00 3.04
CA ASN A 40 24.96 -27.86 4.04
C ASN A 40 26.24 -28.52 3.50
N GLU A 41 26.23 -28.97 2.26
CA GLU A 41 27.41 -29.54 1.60
C GLU A 41 28.43 -28.45 1.28
N ALA A 42 27.98 -27.26 0.87
CA ALA A 42 28.85 -26.09 0.75
C ALA A 42 29.55 -25.76 2.09
N ARG A 43 28.80 -25.78 3.21
CA ARG A 43 29.32 -25.54 4.56
C ARG A 43 30.32 -26.61 5.00
N LYS A 44 30.04 -27.88 4.75
CA LYS A 44 30.96 -28.99 5.04
C LYS A 44 32.27 -28.83 4.25
N LEU A 45 32.17 -28.57 2.95
CA LEU A 45 33.33 -28.39 2.08
C LEU A 45 34.17 -27.18 2.51
N PHE A 46 33.52 -26.07 2.86
CA PHE A 46 34.17 -24.90 3.43
C PHE A 46 34.92 -25.25 4.73
N ASN A 47 34.25 -25.96 5.66
CA ASN A 47 34.82 -26.36 6.94
C ASN A 47 36.03 -27.31 6.80
N GLN A 48 36.01 -28.22 5.82
CA GLN A 48 37.08 -29.20 5.58
C GLN A 48 38.36 -28.61 4.97
N ASN A 49 38.31 -27.41 4.38
CA ASN A 49 39.44 -26.82 3.66
C ASN A 49 39.91 -25.48 4.27
N PRO A 50 40.33 -25.40 5.55
CA PRO A 50 40.65 -24.14 6.22
C PRO A 50 41.79 -23.36 5.57
N ASN A 51 42.83 -24.05 5.08
CA ASN A 51 44.02 -23.41 4.51
C ASN A 51 43.79 -22.84 3.09
N SER A 52 42.67 -23.19 2.46
CA SER A 52 42.33 -22.77 1.09
C SER A 52 41.21 -21.72 1.07
N ARG A 53 40.72 -21.27 2.24
CA ARG A 53 39.69 -20.23 2.34
C ARG A 53 40.29 -18.86 2.08
N ASN A 54 39.61 -18.07 1.24
CA ASN A 54 39.90 -16.65 1.04
C ASN A 54 38.63 -15.80 1.18
N VAL A 55 38.77 -14.47 1.18
CA VAL A 55 37.66 -13.51 1.34
C VAL A 55 36.46 -13.83 0.43
N ILE A 56 36.71 -14.28 -0.80
CA ILE A 56 35.68 -14.68 -1.77
C ILE A 56 34.89 -15.91 -1.29
N SER A 57 35.57 -16.94 -0.77
CA SER A 57 34.93 -18.15 -0.21
C SER A 57 33.99 -17.80 0.96
N TRP A 58 34.42 -16.88 1.84
CA TRP A 58 33.62 -16.40 2.97
C TRP A 58 32.40 -15.61 2.48
N ASN A 59 32.59 -14.63 1.60
CA ASN A 59 31.51 -13.81 1.03
C ASN A 59 30.47 -14.67 0.29
N SER A 60 30.94 -15.71 -0.43
CA SER A 60 30.05 -16.67 -1.11
C SER A 60 29.17 -17.42 -0.11
N MET A 61 29.75 -17.94 0.97
CA MET A 61 28.99 -18.63 2.02
C MET A 61 28.01 -17.72 2.75
N ILE A 62 28.41 -16.49 3.09
CA ILE A 62 27.53 -15.48 3.71
C ILE A 62 26.33 -15.20 2.81
N ASN A 63 26.58 -14.92 1.52
CA ASN A 63 25.52 -14.69 0.54
C ASN A 63 24.60 -15.91 0.38
N GLY A 64 25.15 -17.13 0.45
CA GLY A 64 24.38 -18.37 0.46
C GLY A 64 23.37 -18.43 1.62
N TYR A 65 23.78 -18.08 2.84
CA TYR A 65 22.88 -18.01 4.00
C TYR A 65 21.85 -16.88 3.89
N ILE A 66 22.22 -15.73 3.31
CA ILE A 66 21.29 -14.62 3.07
C ILE A 66 20.18 -15.04 2.12
N LYS A 67 20.51 -15.73 1.03
CA LYS A 67 19.53 -16.21 0.02
C LYS A 67 18.47 -17.16 0.59
N ILE A 68 18.79 -17.91 1.64
CA ILE A 68 17.83 -18.78 2.34
C ILE A 68 17.25 -18.12 3.60
N CYS A 69 17.35 -16.80 3.72
CA CYS A 69 16.85 -15.97 4.82
C CYS A 69 17.44 -16.30 6.21
N GLN A 70 18.58 -17.00 6.28
CA GLN A 70 19.27 -17.34 7.54
C GLN A 70 20.28 -16.28 7.95
N ILE A 71 19.82 -15.04 8.14
CA ILE A 71 20.70 -13.88 8.41
C ILE A 71 21.54 -14.03 9.69
N GLN A 72 21.07 -14.78 10.69
CA GLN A 72 21.83 -15.04 11.91
C GLN A 72 23.07 -15.90 11.67
N GLN A 73 22.97 -16.89 10.77
CA GLN A 73 24.12 -17.74 10.42
C GLN A 73 25.11 -16.98 9.53
N ALA A 74 24.59 -16.14 8.63
CA ALA A 74 25.39 -15.20 7.86
C ALA A 74 26.20 -14.26 8.77
N GLN A 75 25.57 -13.69 9.80
CA GLN A 75 26.24 -12.83 10.79
C GLN A 75 27.33 -13.59 11.56
N LYS A 76 27.04 -14.79 12.08
CA LYS A 76 28.04 -15.60 12.78
C LYS A 76 29.27 -15.85 11.91
N LEU A 77 29.06 -16.16 10.64
CA LEU A 77 30.15 -16.40 9.71
C LEU A 77 30.94 -15.13 9.39
N PHE A 78 30.25 -13.99 9.31
CA PHE A 78 30.90 -12.69 9.19
C PHE A 78 31.76 -12.36 10.42
N ASP A 79 31.29 -12.69 11.63
CA ASP A 79 32.01 -12.47 12.89
C ASP A 79 33.26 -13.37 13.02
N GLU A 80 33.20 -14.60 12.51
CA GLU A 80 34.32 -15.54 12.42
C GLU A 80 35.37 -15.17 11.35
N MET A 81 35.03 -14.26 10.42
CA MET A 81 35.86 -13.94 9.27
C MET A 81 37.16 -13.20 9.69
N PRO A 82 38.36 -13.73 9.39
CA PRO A 82 39.62 -13.15 9.88
C PRO A 82 39.95 -11.78 9.27
N GLN A 83 39.65 -11.59 7.99
CA GLN A 83 39.84 -10.33 7.27
C GLN A 83 38.59 -10.02 6.47
N ARG A 84 38.12 -8.79 6.57
CA ARG A 84 36.88 -8.31 5.94
C ARG A 84 37.21 -7.19 4.96
N ASP A 85 36.77 -7.32 3.73
CA ASP A 85 36.86 -6.26 2.74
C ASP A 85 35.51 -5.54 2.58
N VAL A 86 35.47 -4.51 1.74
CA VAL A 86 34.23 -3.74 1.47
C VAL A 86 33.10 -4.65 0.98
N VAL A 87 33.42 -5.72 0.23
CA VAL A 87 32.43 -6.68 -0.29
C VAL A 87 31.80 -7.49 0.84
N SER A 88 32.59 -7.91 1.84
CA SER A 88 32.09 -8.60 3.03
C SER A 88 31.05 -7.75 3.76
N TRP A 89 31.36 -6.48 4.01
CA TRP A 89 30.45 -5.55 4.68
C TRP A 89 29.18 -5.27 3.84
N ASN A 90 29.33 -5.01 2.54
CA ASN A 90 28.19 -4.76 1.65
C ASN A 90 27.26 -5.97 1.51
N THR A 91 27.82 -7.18 1.54
CA THR A 91 27.04 -8.43 1.51
C THR A 91 26.15 -8.53 2.74
N MET A 92 26.68 -8.23 3.93
CA MET A 92 25.88 -8.20 5.17
C MET A 92 24.85 -7.08 5.18
N LEU A 93 25.19 -5.87 4.74
CA LEU A 93 24.23 -4.76 4.62
C LEU A 93 23.07 -5.13 3.68
N SER A 94 23.35 -5.77 2.55
CA SER A 94 22.32 -6.26 1.62
C SER A 94 21.42 -7.30 2.30
N GLY A 95 21.99 -8.22 3.08
CA GLY A 95 21.21 -9.18 3.85
C GLY A 95 20.30 -8.54 4.90
N PHE A 96 20.74 -7.45 5.56
CA PHE A 96 19.89 -6.71 6.48
C PHE A 96 18.77 -5.93 5.78
N ARG A 97 19.05 -5.34 4.61
CA ARG A 97 18.03 -4.72 3.75
C ARG A 97 16.96 -5.74 3.38
N ASP A 98 17.37 -6.89 2.84
CA ASP A 98 16.45 -7.93 2.36
C ASP A 98 15.65 -8.55 3.51
N SER A 99 16.21 -8.56 4.73
CA SER A 99 15.53 -8.97 5.95
C SER A 99 14.71 -7.86 6.63
N GLN A 100 14.61 -6.67 6.04
CA GLN A 100 13.94 -5.48 6.59
C GLN A 100 14.37 -5.12 8.03
N LYS A 101 15.68 -5.15 8.30
CA LYS A 101 16.30 -4.85 9.62
C LYS A 101 17.16 -3.58 9.59
N PRO A 102 16.55 -2.38 9.45
CA PRO A 102 17.30 -1.13 9.28
C PRO A 102 18.18 -0.77 10.49
N GLN A 103 17.77 -1.14 11.72
CA GLN A 103 18.56 -0.92 12.94
C GLN A 103 19.90 -1.66 12.87
N LYS A 104 19.89 -2.91 12.37
CA LYS A 104 21.10 -3.72 12.22
C LYS A 104 21.98 -3.18 11.10
N ALA A 105 21.38 -2.76 9.98
CA ALA A 105 22.12 -2.11 8.90
C ALA A 105 22.85 -0.85 9.39
N HIS A 106 22.17 0.01 10.16
CA HIS A 106 22.75 1.20 10.76
C HIS A 106 23.90 0.87 11.72
N GLN A 107 23.68 -0.04 12.68
CA GLN A 107 24.72 -0.46 13.63
C GLN A 107 25.95 -1.04 12.92
N HIS A 108 25.73 -1.86 11.91
CA HIS A 108 26.79 -2.50 11.13
C HIS A 108 27.59 -1.47 10.31
N PHE A 109 26.92 -0.47 9.75
CA PHE A 109 27.60 0.64 9.08
C PHE A 109 28.46 1.47 10.04
N LEU A 110 27.97 1.78 11.24
CA LEU A 110 28.77 2.46 12.26
C LEU A 110 29.99 1.63 12.69
N GLU A 111 29.87 0.31 12.74
CA GLU A 111 30.99 -0.58 13.03
C GLU A 111 32.04 -0.57 11.89
N MET A 112 31.58 -0.61 10.63
CA MET A 112 32.45 -0.46 9.46
C MET A 112 33.21 0.87 9.49
N MET A 113 32.55 1.97 9.83
CA MET A 113 33.18 3.29 9.94
C MET A 113 34.25 3.36 11.04
N ARG A 114 34.11 2.56 12.11
CA ARG A 114 35.05 2.56 13.25
C ARG A 114 36.25 1.64 13.06
N LYS A 115 36.03 0.46 12.47
CA LYS A 115 37.03 -0.64 12.44
C LYS A 115 37.23 -1.27 11.07
N GLY A 116 36.40 -0.91 10.10
CA GLY A 116 36.38 -1.51 8.77
C GLY A 116 37.10 -0.67 7.71
N PRO A 117 37.10 -1.15 6.45
CA PRO A 117 37.58 -0.37 5.31
C PRO A 117 36.67 0.83 5.05
N ARG A 118 37.19 1.86 4.38
CA ARG A 118 36.40 3.04 4.00
C ARG A 118 35.20 2.63 3.12
N PRO A 119 33.99 3.12 3.40
CA PRO A 119 32.82 2.90 2.55
C PRO A 119 33.04 3.39 1.13
N LYS A 120 32.41 2.67 0.18
CA LYS A 120 32.39 3.04 -1.24
C LYS A 120 30.96 3.34 -1.68
N GLU A 121 30.80 3.72 -2.94
CA GLU A 121 29.52 4.12 -3.52
C GLU A 121 28.43 3.05 -3.33
N LEU A 122 28.76 1.77 -3.55
CA LEU A 122 27.85 0.65 -3.33
C LEU A 122 27.44 0.51 -1.85
N THR A 123 28.33 0.81 -0.91
CA THR A 123 28.03 0.75 0.53
C THR A 123 26.92 1.74 0.88
N PHE A 124 27.06 2.98 0.44
CA PHE A 124 26.05 4.02 0.65
C PHE A 124 24.74 3.71 -0.08
N ALA A 125 24.79 3.24 -1.33
CA ALA A 125 23.59 2.90 -2.10
C ALA A 125 22.75 1.79 -1.43
N VAL A 126 23.41 0.74 -0.94
CA VAL A 126 22.75 -0.35 -0.22
C VAL A 126 22.18 0.14 1.12
N LEU A 127 22.93 0.98 1.84
CA LEU A 127 22.49 1.52 3.13
C LEU A 127 21.29 2.44 2.98
N ILE A 128 21.30 3.38 2.02
CA ILE A 128 20.17 4.26 1.71
C ILE A 128 18.94 3.40 1.38
N SER A 129 19.10 2.41 0.50
CA SER A 129 18.01 1.48 0.16
C SER A 129 17.48 0.70 1.37
N ALA A 130 18.32 0.42 2.37
CA ALA A 130 17.91 -0.24 3.61
C ALA A 130 17.14 0.67 4.57
N PHE A 131 17.28 1.99 4.42
CA PHE A 131 16.62 2.99 5.26
C PHE A 131 15.32 3.54 4.66
N LEU A 132 15.12 3.43 3.34
CA LEU A 132 13.89 3.86 2.67
C LEU A 132 12.63 3.27 3.34
N ASN A 133 11.62 4.11 3.54
CA ASN A 133 10.34 3.76 4.18
C ASN A 133 10.49 3.21 5.61
N THR A 134 11.53 3.64 6.32
CA THR A 134 11.76 3.32 7.74
C THR A 134 12.06 4.61 8.49
N LYS A 135 11.96 4.59 9.83
CA LYS A 135 12.35 5.73 10.69
C LYS A 135 13.80 6.24 10.54
N PHE A 136 14.63 5.55 9.75
CA PHE A 136 16.01 5.93 9.47
C PHE A 136 16.16 6.74 8.19
N ASP A 137 15.09 6.99 7.44
CA ASP A 137 15.06 7.87 6.27
C ASP A 137 15.61 9.27 6.56
N VAL A 138 15.36 9.83 7.75
CA VAL A 138 15.92 11.12 8.21
C VAL A 138 17.45 11.16 8.12
N LEU A 139 18.14 10.01 8.17
CA LEU A 139 19.60 9.94 8.05
C LEU A 139 20.12 10.09 6.62
N ILE A 140 19.24 10.07 5.59
CA ILE A 140 19.66 10.14 4.18
C ILE A 140 20.44 11.42 3.90
N GLN A 141 20.01 12.57 4.43
CA GLN A 141 20.76 13.84 4.28
C GLN A 141 22.16 13.75 4.91
N GLN A 142 22.30 13.10 6.07
CA GLN A 142 23.60 12.89 6.72
C GLN A 142 24.50 11.97 5.91
N LEU A 143 23.93 10.90 5.34
CA LEU A 143 24.65 9.99 4.44
C LEU A 143 25.10 10.72 3.16
N HIS A 144 24.26 11.60 2.61
CA HIS A 144 24.64 12.41 1.46
C HIS A 144 25.83 13.34 1.78
N CYS A 145 25.79 14.05 2.91
CA CYS A 145 26.93 14.86 3.36
C CYS A 145 28.20 14.01 3.55
N LEU A 146 28.10 12.80 4.10
CA LEU A 146 29.24 11.89 4.25
C LEU A 146 29.82 11.43 2.91
N VAL A 147 28.99 11.21 1.90
CA VAL A 147 29.43 10.89 0.52
C VAL A 147 30.28 12.02 -0.03
N ILE A 148 29.80 13.27 0.07
CA ILE A 148 30.50 14.47 -0.40
C ILE A 148 31.82 14.65 0.37
N CYS A 149 31.78 14.58 1.70
CA CYS A 149 32.97 14.71 2.55
C CYS A 149 34.02 13.59 2.31
N SER A 150 33.59 12.43 1.79
CA SER A 150 34.49 11.33 1.44
C SER A 150 35.12 11.48 0.06
N GLY A 151 34.74 12.50 -0.72
CA GLY A 151 35.23 12.73 -2.08
C GLY A 151 34.76 11.66 -3.08
N LEU A 152 33.64 11.00 -2.82
CA LEU A 152 33.08 10.00 -3.72
C LEU A 152 32.23 10.69 -4.80
N ASN A 153 32.45 10.32 -6.07
CA ASN A 153 31.63 10.82 -7.17
C ASN A 153 30.27 10.10 -7.20
N LEU A 154 29.21 10.85 -7.48
CA LEU A 154 27.87 10.29 -7.66
C LEU A 154 27.77 9.56 -9.02
N ASN A 155 28.03 8.26 -9.00
CA ASN A 155 27.67 7.39 -10.12
C ASN A 155 26.16 7.17 -10.19
N VAL A 156 25.67 6.64 -11.32
CA VAL A 156 24.23 6.42 -11.56
C VAL A 156 23.54 5.60 -10.47
N TYR A 157 24.25 4.64 -9.84
CA TYR A 157 23.69 3.77 -8.81
C TYR A 157 23.49 4.49 -7.48
N LEU A 158 24.53 5.18 -6.99
CA LEU A 158 24.46 5.94 -5.74
C LEU A 158 23.57 7.18 -5.90
N GLY A 159 23.69 7.90 -7.01
CA GLY A 159 22.84 9.04 -7.34
C GLY A 159 21.37 8.65 -7.38
N SER A 160 21.01 7.58 -8.10
CA SER A 160 19.62 7.08 -8.12
C SER A 160 19.11 6.66 -6.74
N ALA A 161 19.97 6.08 -5.89
CA ALA A 161 19.59 5.72 -4.52
C ALA A 161 19.34 6.96 -3.65
N LEU A 162 20.21 7.97 -3.73
CA LEU A 162 20.05 9.26 -3.04
C LEU A 162 18.79 9.99 -3.52
N MET A 163 18.55 10.06 -4.83
CA MET A 163 17.33 10.66 -5.39
C MET A 163 16.07 9.99 -4.82
N ARG A 164 16.01 8.65 -4.78
CA ARG A 164 14.90 7.92 -4.13
C ARG A 164 14.78 8.25 -2.65
N GLY A 165 15.91 8.46 -1.98
CA GLY A 165 15.95 8.90 -0.60
C GLY A 165 15.34 10.28 -0.38
N TYR A 166 15.68 11.25 -1.21
CA TYR A 166 15.12 12.59 -1.15
C TYR A 166 13.63 12.63 -1.53
N ILE A 167 13.19 11.79 -2.47
CA ILE A 167 11.75 11.60 -2.75
C ILE A 167 11.02 11.15 -1.48
N ALA A 168 11.55 10.15 -0.76
CA ALA A 168 10.93 9.65 0.47
C ALA A 168 10.87 10.71 1.58
N LEU A 169 11.83 11.63 1.63
CA LEU A 169 11.85 12.75 2.59
C LEU A 169 10.95 13.93 2.21
N GLY A 170 10.40 13.97 0.99
CA GLY A 170 9.64 15.14 0.53
C GLY A 170 10.52 16.32 0.10
N ASP A 171 11.84 16.15 0.00
CA ASP A 171 12.80 17.24 -0.23
C ASP A 171 13.17 17.34 -1.72
N CYS A 172 12.42 18.20 -2.43
CA CYS A 172 12.56 18.42 -3.86
C CYS A 172 13.87 19.11 -4.25
N GLU A 173 14.45 19.95 -3.37
CA GLU A 173 15.68 20.68 -3.68
C GLU A 173 16.89 19.74 -3.64
N GLY A 174 17.02 18.96 -2.56
CA GLY A 174 18.06 17.94 -2.43
C GLY A 174 17.95 16.89 -3.54
N PHE A 175 16.74 16.52 -3.93
CA PHE A 175 16.47 15.62 -5.05
C PHE A 175 17.01 16.15 -6.39
N CYS A 176 16.69 17.40 -6.76
CA CYS A 176 17.14 17.99 -8.02
C CYS A 176 18.67 18.17 -8.02
N ARG A 177 19.24 18.61 -6.89
CA ARG A 177 20.69 18.79 -6.73
C ARG A 177 21.46 17.51 -6.98
N VAL A 178 21.00 16.39 -6.40
CA VAL A 178 21.61 15.07 -6.64
C VAL A 178 21.56 14.69 -8.11
N PHE A 179 20.46 14.96 -8.81
CA PHE A 179 20.37 14.70 -10.25
C PHE A 179 21.41 15.50 -11.02
N ASP A 180 21.54 16.80 -10.75
CA ASP A 180 22.50 17.67 -11.44
C ASP A 180 23.95 17.22 -11.22
N GLU A 181 24.30 16.77 -10.01
CA GLU A 181 25.63 16.28 -9.65
C GLU A 181 26.03 14.94 -10.31
N ILE A 182 25.09 14.15 -10.83
CA ILE A 182 25.41 12.94 -11.60
C ILE A 182 26.00 13.33 -12.96
N LEU A 183 27.30 13.14 -13.17
CA LEU A 183 27.99 13.58 -14.39
C LEU A 183 27.52 12.84 -15.65
N GLU A 184 27.48 11.50 -15.59
CA GLU A 184 27.04 10.65 -16.69
C GLU A 184 25.69 10.02 -16.34
N LYS A 185 24.64 10.47 -17.03
CA LYS A 185 23.26 10.04 -16.79
C LYS A 185 22.83 9.04 -17.86
N ASP A 186 22.59 7.80 -17.44
CA ASP A 186 21.83 6.84 -18.25
C ASP A 186 20.32 6.97 -17.98
N VAL A 187 19.51 6.05 -18.49
CA VAL A 187 18.05 6.09 -18.33
C VAL A 187 17.61 5.97 -16.86
N ALA A 188 18.45 5.45 -15.95
CA ALA A 188 18.05 5.18 -14.57
C ALA A 188 17.84 6.47 -13.73
N PRO A 189 18.77 7.43 -13.64
CA PRO A 189 18.53 8.71 -12.98
C PRO A 189 17.36 9.49 -13.59
N TRP A 190 17.18 9.47 -14.92
CA TRP A 190 16.05 10.13 -15.58
C TRP A 190 14.70 9.51 -15.18
N ASN A 191 14.63 8.18 -15.09
CA ASN A 191 13.45 7.49 -14.59
C ASN A 191 13.13 7.84 -13.13
N VAL A 192 14.15 8.05 -12.29
CA VAL A 192 13.96 8.51 -10.91
C VAL A 192 13.59 9.99 -10.88
N LEU A 193 14.12 10.82 -11.79
CA LEU A 193 13.74 12.23 -11.94
C LEU A 193 12.24 12.37 -12.25
N LEU A 194 11.80 11.61 -13.26
CA LEU A 194 10.39 11.55 -13.65
C LEU A 194 9.49 11.08 -12.49
N LEU A 195 9.90 10.01 -11.80
CA LEU A 195 9.17 9.50 -10.64
C LEU A 195 9.05 10.57 -9.55
N GLY A 196 10.15 11.23 -9.21
CA GLY A 196 10.15 12.24 -8.14
C GLY A 196 9.27 13.44 -8.47
N TYR A 197 9.35 14.00 -9.68
CA TYR A 197 8.44 15.09 -10.07
C TYR A 197 6.97 14.68 -10.03
N MET A 198 6.65 13.44 -10.40
CA MET A 198 5.28 12.92 -10.28
C MET A 198 4.84 12.75 -8.83
N GLU A 199 5.72 12.30 -7.94
CA GLU A 199 5.44 12.18 -6.50
C GLU A 199 5.27 13.55 -5.82
N PHE A 200 6.03 14.57 -6.24
CA PHE A 200 5.89 15.95 -5.78
C PHE A 200 4.72 16.71 -6.41
N GLY A 201 3.99 16.11 -7.36
CA GLY A 201 2.90 16.78 -8.08
C GLY A 201 3.37 17.85 -9.08
N LEU A 202 4.65 17.90 -9.42
CA LEU A 202 5.24 18.82 -10.40
C LEU A 202 5.09 18.28 -11.82
N ILE A 203 3.84 18.16 -12.27
CA ILE A 203 3.46 17.48 -13.51
C ILE A 203 4.14 18.09 -14.76
N ASN A 204 4.27 19.41 -14.80
CA ASN A 204 4.91 20.10 -15.93
C ASN A 204 6.42 19.80 -16.01
N GLU A 205 7.11 19.77 -14.87
CA GLU A 205 8.53 19.42 -14.82
C GLU A 205 8.74 17.93 -15.13
N ALA A 206 7.82 17.06 -14.68
CA ALA A 206 7.81 15.66 -15.05
C ALA A 206 7.72 15.46 -16.57
N GLN A 207 6.83 16.20 -17.24
CA GLN A 207 6.70 16.14 -18.70
C GLN A 207 7.94 16.67 -19.42
N ARG A 208 8.51 17.80 -18.98
CA ARG A 208 9.78 18.32 -19.53
C ARG A 208 10.93 17.33 -19.35
N ALA A 209 11.04 16.73 -18.17
CA ALA A 209 12.04 15.71 -17.88
C ALA A 209 11.86 14.51 -18.81
N PHE A 210 10.62 14.03 -18.98
CA PHE A 210 10.29 12.94 -19.90
C PHE A 210 10.71 13.27 -21.34
N ASP A 211 10.37 14.46 -21.83
CA ASP A 211 10.70 14.89 -23.19
C ASP A 211 12.21 14.96 -23.41
N ALA A 212 12.96 15.48 -22.43
CA ALA A 212 14.42 15.59 -22.44
C ALA A 212 15.17 14.25 -22.29
N MET A 213 14.48 13.16 -21.87
CA MET A 213 15.12 11.86 -21.72
C MET A 213 15.73 11.36 -23.05
N PRO A 214 17.02 10.96 -23.06
CA PRO A 214 17.69 10.46 -24.27
C PRO A 214 17.02 9.23 -24.86
N GLU A 215 16.63 8.29 -23.99
CA GLU A 215 15.89 7.08 -24.36
C GLU A 215 14.71 6.89 -23.42
N LYS A 216 13.56 6.52 -23.98
CA LYS A 216 12.32 6.27 -23.25
C LYS A 216 12.02 4.78 -23.34
N ASN A 217 12.07 4.08 -22.22
CA ASN A 217 11.77 2.65 -22.17
C ASN A 217 10.37 2.41 -21.58
N ALA A 218 9.93 1.15 -21.54
CA ALA A 218 8.61 0.78 -21.00
C ALA A 218 8.41 1.26 -19.55
N TYR A 219 9.48 1.30 -18.75
CA TYR A 219 9.43 1.84 -17.39
C TYR A 219 9.14 3.35 -17.40
N SER A 220 9.86 4.14 -18.23
CA SER A 220 9.63 5.59 -18.35
C SER A 220 8.17 5.91 -18.67
N TRP A 221 7.60 5.22 -19.65
CA TRP A 221 6.19 5.37 -20.02
C TRP A 221 5.24 4.95 -18.90
N SER A 222 5.51 3.83 -18.22
CA SER A 222 4.68 3.36 -17.11
C SER A 222 4.70 4.32 -15.92
N THR A 223 5.87 4.90 -15.60
CA THR A 223 6.00 5.93 -14.56
C THR A 223 5.24 7.19 -14.94
N LEU A 224 5.31 7.63 -16.20
CA LEU A 224 4.55 8.79 -16.69
C LEU A 224 3.03 8.58 -16.55
N ILE A 225 2.54 7.43 -17.01
CA ILE A 225 1.13 7.04 -16.96
C ILE A 225 0.63 6.96 -15.51
N ASN A 226 1.35 6.25 -14.65
CA ASN A 226 0.98 6.08 -13.24
C ASN A 226 1.05 7.43 -12.48
N GLY A 227 2.04 8.26 -12.81
CA GLY A 227 2.19 9.59 -12.25
C GLY A 227 1.02 10.52 -12.59
N TYR A 228 0.62 10.56 -13.87
CA TYR A 228 -0.57 11.31 -14.29
C TYR A 228 -1.84 10.81 -13.61
N ALA A 229 -2.04 9.50 -13.55
CA ALA A 229 -3.19 8.90 -12.88
C ALA A 229 -3.26 9.30 -11.39
N LYS A 230 -2.14 9.15 -10.66
CA LYS A 230 -2.05 9.51 -9.24
C LYS A 230 -2.31 11.00 -8.98
N ASN A 231 -1.91 11.87 -9.91
CA ASN A 231 -2.16 13.31 -9.84
C ASN A 231 -3.53 13.74 -10.42
N LYS A 232 -4.48 12.80 -10.54
CA LYS A 232 -5.86 13.05 -11.04
C LYS A 232 -5.92 13.62 -12.47
N LYS A 233 -4.88 13.39 -13.27
CA LYS A 233 -4.75 13.80 -14.69
C LYS A 233 -4.96 12.60 -15.63
N VAL A 234 -6.12 11.97 -15.51
CA VAL A 234 -6.42 10.69 -16.20
C VAL A 234 -6.45 10.84 -17.73
N ASN A 235 -6.79 12.03 -18.25
CA ASN A 235 -6.80 12.28 -19.69
C ASN A 235 -5.38 12.31 -20.27
N GLU A 236 -4.46 13.01 -19.60
CA GLU A 236 -3.05 13.06 -19.96
C GLU A 236 -2.41 11.67 -19.82
N ALA A 237 -2.78 10.90 -18.79
CA ALA A 237 -2.39 9.49 -18.66
C ALA A 237 -2.85 8.66 -19.87
N ARG A 238 -4.09 8.87 -20.32
CA ARG A 238 -4.67 8.17 -21.48
C ARG A 238 -3.95 8.53 -22.78
N GLU A 239 -3.59 9.79 -22.98
CA GLU A 239 -2.81 10.22 -24.14
C GLU A 239 -1.42 9.56 -24.16
N ALA A 240 -0.71 9.57 -23.03
CA ALA A 240 0.58 8.90 -22.90
C ALA A 240 0.47 7.39 -23.17
N PHE A 241 -0.57 6.74 -22.61
CA PHE A 241 -0.85 5.34 -22.86
C PHE A 241 -1.12 5.04 -24.34
N ASN A 242 -1.85 5.90 -25.04
CA ASN A 242 -2.13 5.72 -26.46
C ASN A 242 -0.85 5.81 -27.31
N LYS A 243 0.05 6.74 -26.98
CA LYS A 243 1.36 6.92 -27.64
C LYS A 243 2.33 5.75 -27.42
N LEU A 244 2.14 4.94 -26.38
CA LEU A 244 2.96 3.76 -26.13
C LEU A 244 2.76 2.70 -27.23
N SER A 245 3.83 2.40 -27.98
CA SER A 245 3.82 1.51 -29.14
C SER A 245 3.46 0.06 -28.78
N LYS A 246 4.08 -0.49 -27.73
CA LYS A 246 3.80 -1.83 -27.19
C LYS A 246 3.32 -1.70 -25.75
N LYS A 247 2.03 -1.94 -25.56
CA LYS A 247 1.39 -1.96 -24.25
C LYS A 247 1.58 -3.34 -23.63
N ASP A 248 2.15 -3.38 -22.44
CA ASP A 248 2.31 -4.58 -21.62
C ASP A 248 1.32 -4.60 -20.45
N VAL A 249 1.30 -5.70 -19.68
CA VAL A 249 0.40 -5.86 -18.52
C VAL A 249 0.52 -4.71 -17.52
N VAL A 250 1.72 -4.13 -17.36
CA VAL A 250 1.98 -3.04 -16.40
C VAL A 250 1.30 -1.76 -16.87
N SER A 251 1.48 -1.35 -18.13
CA SER A 251 0.86 -0.16 -18.69
C SER A 251 -0.68 -0.25 -18.73
N TRP A 252 -1.24 -1.42 -19.07
CA TRP A 252 -2.69 -1.65 -19.02
C TRP A 252 -3.22 -1.54 -17.59
N THR A 253 -2.58 -2.22 -16.64
CA THR A 253 -3.00 -2.19 -15.22
C THR A 253 -2.93 -0.78 -14.65
N ALA A 254 -1.87 -0.01 -14.96
CA ALA A 254 -1.72 1.36 -14.50
C ALA A 254 -2.87 2.26 -14.99
N MET A 255 -3.27 2.15 -16.27
CA MET A 255 -4.40 2.92 -16.78
C MET A 255 -5.74 2.49 -16.21
N ILE A 256 -6.01 1.18 -16.09
CA ILE A 256 -7.25 0.67 -15.49
C ILE A 256 -7.37 1.21 -14.06
N LYS A 257 -6.31 1.07 -13.26
CA LYS A 257 -6.25 1.59 -11.89
C LYS A 257 -6.46 3.11 -11.85
N GLY A 258 -5.86 3.85 -12.79
CA GLY A 258 -6.04 5.30 -12.90
C GLY A 258 -7.48 5.72 -13.16
N TYR A 259 -8.21 4.99 -14.02
CA TYR A 259 -9.64 5.22 -14.21
C TYR A 259 -10.46 4.91 -12.96
N VAL A 260 -10.16 3.80 -12.26
CA VAL A 260 -10.83 3.46 -10.99
C VAL A 260 -10.61 4.54 -9.92
N GLN A 261 -9.38 5.03 -9.77
CA GLN A 261 -9.05 6.12 -8.84
C GLN A 261 -9.73 7.45 -9.20
N GLY A 262 -10.02 7.65 -10.48
CA GLY A 262 -10.81 8.78 -10.97
C GLY A 262 -12.32 8.56 -10.96
N GLU A 263 -12.82 7.48 -10.35
CA GLU A 263 -14.24 7.07 -10.30
C GLU A 263 -14.89 6.87 -11.67
N LYS A 264 -14.07 6.67 -12.71
CA LYS A 264 -14.48 6.40 -14.09
C LYS A 264 -14.53 4.90 -14.34
N PHE A 265 -15.42 4.22 -13.60
CA PHE A 265 -15.45 2.76 -13.53
C PHE A 265 -15.81 2.10 -14.87
N VAL A 266 -16.71 2.72 -15.66
CA VAL A 266 -17.13 2.18 -16.96
C VAL A 266 -15.95 2.17 -17.93
N GLU A 267 -15.21 3.27 -18.03
CA GLU A 267 -14.03 3.39 -18.87
C GLU A 267 -12.91 2.43 -18.43
N ALA A 268 -12.79 2.15 -17.13
CA ALA A 268 -11.86 1.13 -16.63
C ALA A 268 -12.21 -0.27 -17.15
N LEU A 269 -13.50 -0.63 -17.15
CA LEU A 269 -13.98 -1.93 -17.64
C LEU A 269 -13.90 -2.05 -19.17
N GLU A 270 -14.18 -0.97 -19.91
CA GLU A 270 -13.94 -0.91 -21.35
C GLU A 270 -12.46 -1.12 -21.68
N LEU A 271 -11.58 -0.51 -20.90
CA LEU A 271 -10.14 -0.66 -21.07
C LEU A 271 -9.67 -2.09 -20.77
N PHE A 272 -10.24 -2.74 -19.75
CA PHE A 272 -9.99 -4.15 -19.48
C PHE A 272 -10.42 -5.04 -20.65
N ARG A 273 -11.58 -4.77 -21.26
CA ARG A 273 -12.03 -5.49 -22.46
C ARG A 273 -11.06 -5.28 -23.64
N LEU A 274 -10.54 -4.07 -23.83
CA LEU A 274 -9.51 -3.80 -24.84
C LEU A 274 -8.20 -4.55 -24.56
N MET A 275 -7.78 -4.62 -23.29
CA MET A 275 -6.61 -5.41 -22.87
C MET A 275 -6.80 -6.89 -23.24
N MET A 276 -7.95 -7.45 -22.91
CA MET A 276 -8.31 -8.84 -23.21
C MET A 276 -8.30 -9.11 -24.73
N ASN A 277 -8.89 -8.21 -25.52
CA ASN A 277 -8.90 -8.32 -26.99
C ASN A 277 -7.51 -8.18 -27.63
N SER A 278 -6.58 -7.48 -26.96
CA SER A 278 -5.19 -7.38 -27.41
C SER A 278 -4.37 -8.66 -27.19
N GLY A 279 -4.93 -9.66 -26.51
CA GLY A 279 -4.24 -10.89 -26.12
C GLY A 279 -3.29 -10.73 -24.92
N THR A 280 -3.28 -9.55 -24.28
CA THR A 280 -2.47 -9.33 -23.08
C THR A 280 -3.12 -10.01 -21.88
N ARG A 281 -2.47 -11.01 -21.31
CA ARG A 281 -2.99 -11.75 -20.15
C ARG A 281 -3.00 -10.88 -18.88
N PRO A 282 -4.15 -10.71 -18.21
CA PRO A 282 -4.23 -10.03 -16.92
C PRO A 282 -3.47 -10.77 -15.82
N ASN A 283 -2.97 -10.03 -14.84
CA ASN A 283 -2.42 -10.59 -13.60
C ASN A 283 -3.35 -10.28 -12.42
N HIS A 284 -2.98 -10.74 -11.22
CA HIS A 284 -3.78 -10.53 -9.99
C HIS A 284 -4.00 -9.05 -9.66
N TYR A 285 -3.02 -8.18 -9.93
CA TYR A 285 -3.19 -6.73 -9.77
C TYR A 285 -4.20 -6.14 -10.76
N THR A 286 -4.17 -6.58 -12.02
CA THR A 286 -5.16 -6.18 -13.01
C THR A 286 -6.56 -6.58 -12.56
N PHE A 287 -6.76 -7.84 -12.17
CA PHE A 287 -8.06 -8.33 -11.74
C PHE A 287 -8.57 -7.60 -10.49
N SER A 288 -7.70 -7.35 -9.50
CA SER A 288 -8.05 -6.55 -8.32
C SER A 288 -8.58 -5.16 -8.71
N SER A 289 -7.88 -4.42 -9.60
CA SER A 289 -8.36 -3.12 -10.06
C SER A 289 -9.66 -3.19 -10.86
N VAL A 290 -9.88 -4.25 -11.64
CA VAL A 290 -11.13 -4.45 -12.39
C VAL A 290 -12.29 -4.79 -11.46
N LEU A 291 -12.07 -5.60 -10.43
CA LEU A 291 -13.07 -5.91 -9.41
C LEU A 291 -13.45 -4.66 -8.63
N ASP A 292 -12.49 -3.78 -8.31
CA ASP A 292 -12.77 -2.48 -7.69
C ASP A 292 -13.69 -1.63 -8.58
N ALA A 293 -13.51 -1.67 -9.91
CA ALA A 293 -14.42 -1.01 -10.85
C ALA A 293 -15.82 -1.64 -10.85
N CYS A 294 -15.94 -2.97 -10.83
CA CYS A 294 -17.22 -3.66 -10.71
C CYS A 294 -17.95 -3.29 -9.42
N ALA A 295 -17.21 -3.22 -8.31
CA ALA A 295 -17.71 -2.83 -7.00
C ALA A 295 -18.19 -1.36 -6.99
N GLY A 296 -17.44 -0.46 -7.64
CA GLY A 296 -17.82 0.94 -7.81
C GLY A 296 -19.06 1.14 -8.68
N CYS A 297 -19.29 0.28 -9.67
CA CYS A 297 -20.53 0.24 -10.44
C CYS A 297 -21.70 -0.48 -9.73
N SER A 298 -21.47 -1.13 -8.59
CA SER A 298 -22.41 -2.06 -7.96
C SER A 298 -22.99 -3.09 -8.96
N SER A 299 -22.19 -3.57 -9.91
CA SER A 299 -22.63 -4.48 -10.97
C SER A 299 -22.21 -5.93 -10.68
N LEU A 300 -23.13 -6.69 -10.09
CA LEU A 300 -22.91 -8.11 -9.80
C LEU A 300 -22.65 -8.94 -11.07
N VAL A 301 -23.30 -8.60 -12.18
CA VAL A 301 -23.12 -9.29 -13.47
C VAL A 301 -21.68 -9.19 -13.94
N MET A 302 -21.13 -7.97 -14.00
CA MET A 302 -19.74 -7.76 -14.42
C MET A 302 -18.76 -8.38 -13.42
N GLY A 303 -19.05 -8.28 -12.12
CA GLY A 303 -18.26 -8.94 -11.08
C GLY A 303 -18.15 -10.45 -11.26
N ASN A 304 -19.27 -11.11 -11.56
CA ASN A 304 -19.33 -12.55 -11.83
C ASN A 304 -18.58 -12.94 -13.11
N GLU A 305 -18.66 -12.14 -14.17
CA GLU A 305 -17.89 -12.36 -15.39
C GLU A 305 -16.39 -12.30 -15.11
N VAL A 306 -15.94 -11.28 -14.38
CA VAL A 306 -14.53 -11.11 -14.00
C VAL A 306 -14.06 -12.24 -13.09
N HIS A 307 -14.86 -12.65 -12.10
CA HIS A 307 -14.54 -13.80 -11.25
C HIS A 307 -14.43 -15.10 -12.06
N THR A 308 -15.32 -15.32 -13.02
CA THR A 308 -15.23 -16.45 -13.96
C THR A 308 -13.96 -16.39 -14.81
N CYS A 309 -13.54 -15.19 -15.25
CA CYS A 309 -12.26 -15.01 -15.93
C CYS A 309 -11.09 -15.39 -15.03
N ILE A 310 -11.04 -14.94 -13.77
CA ILE A 310 -9.99 -15.30 -12.80
C ILE A 310 -9.81 -16.83 -12.73
N LEU A 311 -10.92 -17.55 -12.60
CA LEU A 311 -10.92 -19.03 -12.55
C LEU A 311 -10.43 -19.65 -13.86
N LYS A 312 -10.91 -19.17 -15.02
CA LYS A 312 -10.49 -19.67 -16.34
C LYS A 312 -9.01 -19.44 -16.63
N PHE A 313 -8.45 -18.32 -16.17
CA PHE A 313 -7.03 -18.04 -16.31
C PHE A 313 -6.17 -18.77 -15.29
N GLY A 314 -6.75 -19.50 -14.32
CA GLY A 314 -6.01 -20.14 -13.24
C GLY A 314 -5.16 -19.15 -12.46
N CYS A 315 -5.63 -17.92 -12.28
CA CYS A 315 -4.91 -16.92 -11.51
C CYS A 315 -4.97 -17.32 -10.02
N PRO A 316 -3.82 -17.48 -9.33
CA PRO A 316 -3.83 -17.78 -7.90
C PRO A 316 -4.58 -16.69 -7.13
N LEU A 317 -5.50 -17.11 -6.26
CA LEU A 317 -6.17 -16.25 -5.30
C LEU A 317 -5.22 -15.96 -4.14
N ASP A 318 -4.36 -14.97 -4.32
CA ASP A 318 -3.60 -14.40 -3.20
C ASP A 318 -4.52 -13.57 -2.30
N VAL A 319 -3.97 -13.11 -1.16
CA VAL A 319 -4.78 -12.38 -0.17
C VAL A 319 -5.37 -11.10 -0.76
N ILE A 320 -4.67 -10.45 -1.69
CA ILE A 320 -5.10 -9.18 -2.30
C ILE A 320 -6.29 -9.43 -3.22
N LEU A 321 -6.18 -10.40 -4.13
CA LEU A 321 -7.24 -10.71 -5.08
C LEU A 321 -8.48 -11.27 -4.39
N ALA A 322 -8.31 -12.12 -3.38
CA ALA A 322 -9.41 -12.63 -2.57
C ALA A 322 -10.13 -11.50 -1.82
N THR A 323 -9.40 -10.55 -1.23
CA THR A 323 -10.00 -9.36 -0.60
C THR A 323 -10.79 -8.51 -1.59
N SER A 324 -10.28 -8.27 -2.80
CA SER A 324 -11.04 -7.53 -3.83
C SER A 324 -12.32 -8.26 -4.24
N LEU A 325 -12.33 -9.60 -4.26
CA LEU A 325 -13.56 -10.37 -4.52
C LEU A 325 -14.57 -10.22 -3.38
N VAL A 326 -14.13 -10.31 -2.11
CA VAL A 326 -14.99 -10.08 -0.93
C VAL A 326 -15.63 -8.69 -1.02
N ASP A 327 -14.83 -7.65 -1.24
CA ASP A 327 -15.34 -6.27 -1.36
C ASP A 327 -16.31 -6.10 -2.54
N MET A 328 -15.99 -6.68 -3.70
CA MET A 328 -16.84 -6.63 -4.88
C MET A 328 -18.20 -7.29 -4.63
N TYR A 329 -18.23 -8.53 -4.13
CA TYR A 329 -19.49 -9.23 -3.86
C TYR A 329 -20.33 -8.51 -2.81
N ALA A 330 -19.70 -8.04 -1.72
CA ALA A 330 -20.38 -7.28 -0.69
C ALA A 330 -21.03 -5.99 -1.22
N LYS A 331 -20.29 -5.19 -2.02
CA LYS A 331 -20.78 -3.93 -2.61
C LYS A 331 -21.78 -4.13 -3.75
N CYS A 332 -21.75 -5.28 -4.42
CA CYS A 332 -22.69 -5.65 -5.48
C CYS A 332 -23.98 -6.31 -4.95
N GLY A 333 -24.11 -6.48 -3.63
CA GLY A 333 -25.35 -6.95 -3.01
C GLY A 333 -25.41 -8.45 -2.70
N ASP A 334 -24.34 -9.21 -2.94
CA ASP A 334 -24.27 -10.65 -2.63
C ASP A 334 -23.31 -10.89 -1.44
N ILE A 335 -23.83 -10.63 -0.24
CA ILE A 335 -23.05 -10.75 0.99
C ILE A 335 -22.71 -12.21 1.32
N ASP A 336 -23.51 -13.16 0.87
CA ASP A 336 -23.29 -14.58 1.11
C ASP A 336 -22.09 -15.10 0.30
N ALA A 337 -21.98 -14.75 -0.99
CA ALA A 337 -20.80 -15.07 -1.78
C ALA A 337 -19.53 -14.41 -1.22
N SER A 338 -19.63 -13.15 -0.78
CA SER A 338 -18.55 -12.44 -0.08
C SER A 338 -18.08 -13.20 1.17
N CYS A 339 -19.02 -13.66 2.00
CA CYS A 339 -18.72 -14.43 3.21
C CYS A 339 -18.06 -15.78 2.87
N GLN A 340 -18.56 -16.50 1.88
CA GLN A 340 -17.97 -17.78 1.46
C GLN A 340 -16.51 -17.63 1.02
N ILE A 341 -16.22 -16.59 0.22
CA ILE A 341 -14.86 -16.30 -0.22
C ILE A 341 -13.99 -15.93 0.98
N PHE A 342 -14.49 -15.07 1.88
CA PHE A 342 -13.78 -14.70 3.10
C PHE A 342 -13.42 -15.91 3.95
N GLU A 343 -14.37 -16.82 4.20
CA GLU A 343 -14.10 -18.05 4.97
C GLU A 343 -13.06 -18.94 4.30
N SER A 344 -13.05 -19.01 2.96
CA SER A 344 -12.07 -19.82 2.22
C SER A 344 -10.63 -19.30 2.29
N MET A 345 -10.40 -18.06 2.72
CA MET A 345 -9.06 -17.47 2.82
C MET A 345 -8.23 -18.11 3.95
N LEU A 346 -7.09 -18.71 3.59
CA LEU A 346 -6.13 -19.27 4.55
C LEU A 346 -5.46 -18.21 5.43
N THR A 347 -5.16 -17.06 4.83
CA THR A 347 -4.60 -15.89 5.52
C THR A 347 -5.56 -14.72 5.33
N LYS A 348 -5.82 -13.99 6.42
CA LYS A 348 -6.70 -12.82 6.43
C LYS A 348 -5.91 -11.63 6.94
N ASN A 349 -5.89 -10.54 6.19
CA ASN A 349 -5.24 -9.30 6.60
C ASN A 349 -6.29 -8.27 7.06
N LEU A 350 -5.84 -7.15 7.62
CA LEU A 350 -6.71 -6.08 8.12
C LEU A 350 -7.72 -5.60 7.05
N VAL A 351 -7.28 -5.48 5.80
CA VAL A 351 -8.15 -5.05 4.68
C VAL A 351 -9.27 -6.05 4.44
N SER A 352 -9.00 -7.36 4.45
CA SER A 352 -10.03 -8.40 4.29
C SER A 352 -11.09 -8.36 5.39
N TRP A 353 -10.67 -8.12 6.65
CA TRP A 353 -11.60 -7.96 7.77
C TRP A 353 -12.44 -6.70 7.62
N ASN A 354 -11.82 -5.58 7.24
CA ASN A 354 -12.53 -4.33 6.99
C ASN A 354 -13.53 -4.47 5.83
N SER A 355 -13.20 -5.20 4.76
CA SER A 355 -14.12 -5.46 3.65
C SER A 355 -15.37 -6.23 4.10
N ILE A 356 -15.24 -7.32 4.88
CA ILE A 356 -16.40 -8.10 5.31
C ILE A 356 -17.24 -7.37 6.37
N ILE A 357 -16.61 -6.67 7.32
CA ILE A 357 -17.31 -5.86 8.35
C ILE A 357 -18.08 -4.71 7.68
N GLY A 358 -17.43 -3.99 6.77
CA GLY A 358 -18.07 -2.93 5.98
C GLY A 358 -19.18 -3.46 5.05
N GLY A 359 -19.01 -4.67 4.52
CA GLY A 359 -20.04 -5.40 3.80
C GLY A 359 -21.28 -5.63 4.66
N TYR A 360 -21.13 -6.24 5.83
CA TYR A 360 -22.25 -6.44 6.76
C TYR A 360 -22.90 -5.12 7.20
N ALA A 361 -22.11 -4.06 7.41
CA ALA A 361 -22.62 -2.73 7.74
C ALA A 361 -23.58 -2.18 6.66
N LYS A 362 -23.18 -2.24 5.39
CA LYS A 362 -24.00 -1.77 4.25
C LYS A 362 -25.28 -2.58 4.06
N HIS A 363 -25.27 -3.84 4.48
CA HIS A 363 -26.43 -4.73 4.43
C HIS A 363 -27.32 -4.64 5.69
N GLY A 364 -27.01 -3.74 6.64
CA GLY A 364 -27.78 -3.58 7.88
C GLY A 364 -27.61 -4.75 8.87
N LEU A 365 -26.62 -5.62 8.66
CA LEU A 365 -26.35 -6.80 9.47
C LEU A 365 -25.39 -6.46 10.63
N ALA A 366 -25.82 -5.52 11.48
CA ALA A 366 -24.99 -4.95 12.54
C ALA A 366 -24.44 -5.97 13.55
N THR A 367 -25.25 -6.99 13.88
CA THR A 367 -24.83 -8.09 14.77
C THR A 367 -23.67 -8.88 14.17
N ARG A 368 -23.78 -9.29 12.90
CA ARG A 368 -22.70 -10.00 12.19
C ARG A 368 -21.45 -9.14 12.05
N ALA A 369 -21.60 -7.84 11.75
CA ALA A 369 -20.46 -6.92 11.70
C ALA A 369 -19.70 -6.87 13.05
N SER A 370 -20.43 -6.86 14.17
CA SER A 370 -19.85 -6.90 15.52
C SER A 370 -19.16 -8.23 15.82
N GLU A 371 -19.79 -9.36 15.48
CA GLU A 371 -19.21 -10.70 15.63
C GLU A 371 -17.89 -10.84 14.85
N GLU A 372 -17.83 -10.32 13.63
CA GLU A 372 -16.62 -10.33 12.81
C GLU A 372 -15.53 -9.43 13.35
N PHE A 373 -15.87 -8.26 13.87
CA PHE A 373 -14.91 -7.38 14.55
C PHE A 373 -14.30 -8.07 15.77
N GLU A 374 -15.11 -8.76 16.57
CA GLU A 374 -14.58 -9.56 17.68
C GLU A 374 -13.68 -10.71 17.20
N ARG A 375 -14.06 -11.38 16.12
CA ARG A 375 -13.26 -12.48 15.54
C ARG A 375 -11.92 -11.97 15.01
N MET A 376 -11.89 -10.78 14.40
CA MET A 376 -10.66 -10.10 13.99
C MET A 376 -9.72 -9.88 15.18
N VAL A 377 -10.24 -9.32 16.29
CA VAL A 377 -9.46 -9.06 17.50
C VAL A 377 -8.97 -10.36 18.14
N LYS A 378 -9.82 -11.38 18.25
CA LYS A 378 -9.45 -12.72 18.78
C LYS A 378 -8.37 -13.41 17.93
N SER A 379 -8.33 -13.11 16.62
CA SER A 379 -7.30 -13.60 15.70
C SER A 379 -5.98 -12.83 15.78
N GLY A 380 -5.85 -11.88 16.70
CA GLY A 380 -4.63 -11.08 16.90
C GLY A 380 -4.43 -9.96 15.89
N VAL A 381 -5.44 -9.66 15.06
CA VAL A 381 -5.40 -8.53 14.12
C VAL A 381 -5.84 -7.27 14.87
N ARG A 382 -4.96 -6.26 14.91
CA ARG A 382 -5.25 -4.98 15.56
C ARG A 382 -6.19 -4.15 14.66
N PRO A 383 -7.36 -3.70 15.16
CA PRO A 383 -8.22 -2.79 14.42
C PRO A 383 -7.53 -1.47 14.08
N ASP A 384 -7.92 -0.85 12.97
CA ASP A 384 -7.54 0.52 12.57
C ASP A 384 -8.76 1.45 12.56
N GLU A 385 -8.54 2.70 12.18
CA GLU A 385 -9.55 3.75 12.01
C GLU A 385 -10.71 3.25 11.14
N ILE A 386 -10.40 2.57 10.02
CA ILE A 386 -11.39 2.05 9.08
C ILE A 386 -12.24 0.94 9.72
N SER A 387 -11.65 0.06 10.54
CA SER A 387 -12.41 -0.96 11.28
C SER A 387 -13.50 -0.33 12.16
N PHE A 388 -13.18 0.77 12.84
CA PHE A 388 -14.12 1.48 13.70
C PHE A 388 -15.19 2.22 12.90
N ILE A 389 -14.83 2.88 11.79
CA ILE A 389 -15.81 3.51 10.88
C ILE A 389 -16.82 2.48 10.38
N ASN A 390 -16.35 1.31 9.92
CA ASN A 390 -17.24 0.27 9.40
C ASN A 390 -18.19 -0.26 10.48
N LEU A 391 -17.71 -0.48 11.70
CA LEU A 391 -18.53 -0.97 12.80
C LEU A 391 -19.53 0.09 13.30
N LEU A 392 -19.11 1.35 13.41
CA LEU A 392 -19.99 2.48 13.73
C LEU A 392 -21.08 2.63 12.67
N SER A 393 -20.73 2.56 11.39
CA SER A 393 -21.70 2.57 10.29
C SER A 393 -22.69 1.41 10.39
N ALA A 394 -22.25 0.22 10.79
CA ALA A 394 -23.15 -0.90 11.03
C ALA A 394 -24.17 -0.58 12.13
N PHE A 395 -23.72 0.03 13.22
CA PHE A 395 -24.58 0.44 14.33
C PHE A 395 -25.53 1.59 13.97
N VAL A 396 -25.12 2.52 13.10
CA VAL A 396 -26.01 3.55 12.53
C VAL A 396 -27.20 2.90 11.83
N HIS A 397 -26.94 1.92 10.95
CA HIS A 397 -28.00 1.22 10.22
C HIS A 397 -28.84 0.29 11.12
N GLY A 398 -28.23 -0.28 12.16
CA GLY A 398 -28.89 -1.11 13.15
C GLY A 398 -29.57 -0.37 14.30
N GLY A 399 -29.42 0.96 14.41
CA GLY A 399 -29.93 1.75 15.53
C GLY A 399 -29.32 1.43 16.90
N MET A 400 -28.10 0.86 16.94
CA MET A 400 -27.47 0.33 18.15
C MET A 400 -26.66 1.40 18.90
N VAL A 401 -27.33 2.39 19.50
CA VAL A 401 -26.68 3.55 20.13
C VAL A 401 -25.68 3.16 21.23
N GLN A 402 -26.06 2.25 22.14
CA GLN A 402 -25.23 1.88 23.29
C GLN A 402 -23.93 1.19 22.87
N GLU A 403 -23.99 0.28 21.88
CA GLU A 403 -22.79 -0.38 21.35
C GLU A 403 -21.93 0.60 20.54
N GLY A 404 -22.54 1.56 19.83
CA GLY A 404 -21.85 2.68 19.18
C GLY A 404 -21.05 3.55 20.15
N GLU A 405 -21.65 3.95 21.27
CA GLU A 405 -20.97 4.71 22.33
C GLU A 405 -19.79 3.91 22.92
N LYS A 406 -20.01 2.63 23.21
CA LYS A 406 -18.99 1.74 23.77
C LYS A 406 -17.80 1.57 22.81
N ILE A 407 -18.06 1.33 21.53
CA ILE A 407 -17.00 1.11 20.56
C ILE A 407 -16.21 2.39 20.30
N PHE A 408 -16.88 3.54 20.18
CA PHE A 408 -16.24 4.85 20.01
C PHE A 408 -15.30 5.18 21.18
N ASN A 409 -15.75 5.00 22.42
CA ASN A 409 -14.92 5.21 23.61
C ASN A 409 -13.73 4.25 23.69
N SER A 410 -13.90 3.02 23.20
CA SER A 410 -12.84 2.01 23.20
C SER A 410 -11.67 2.37 22.29
N MET A 411 -11.88 3.19 21.24
CA MET A 411 -10.84 3.61 20.30
C MET A 411 -9.63 4.22 21.01
N GLY A 412 -9.86 5.28 21.80
CA GLY A 412 -8.81 5.95 22.55
C GLY A 412 -8.34 5.14 23.75
N THR A 413 -9.27 4.56 24.52
CA THR A 413 -8.96 3.95 25.83
C THR A 413 -8.29 2.58 25.72
N LYS A 414 -8.67 1.76 24.74
CA LYS A 414 -8.18 0.38 24.58
C LYS A 414 -7.21 0.22 23.41
N TYR A 415 -7.46 0.93 22.31
CA TYR A 415 -6.68 0.76 21.08
C TYR A 415 -5.67 1.89 20.81
N GLY A 416 -5.75 3.00 21.56
CA GLY A 416 -4.88 4.16 21.39
C GLY A 416 -5.04 4.85 20.03
N ILE A 417 -6.24 4.76 19.45
CA ILE A 417 -6.59 5.37 18.15
C ILE A 417 -7.31 6.68 18.42
N GLN A 418 -6.87 7.76 17.79
CA GLN A 418 -7.53 9.06 17.87
C GLN A 418 -8.71 9.10 16.91
N ALA A 419 -9.85 9.63 17.37
CA ALA A 419 -11.04 9.74 16.54
C ALA A 419 -10.87 10.87 15.51
N GLU A 420 -10.96 10.48 14.24
CA GLU A 420 -11.00 11.39 13.07
C GLU A 420 -12.43 11.85 12.74
N MET A 421 -12.56 12.77 11.79
CA MET A 421 -13.81 13.45 11.43
C MET A 421 -14.95 12.48 11.07
N GLU A 422 -14.62 11.40 10.37
CA GLU A 422 -15.54 10.35 9.92
C GLU A 422 -16.16 9.56 11.08
N HIS A 423 -15.42 9.38 12.18
CA HIS A 423 -15.93 8.71 13.38
C HIS A 423 -16.97 9.59 14.08
N TYR A 424 -16.71 10.89 14.18
CA TYR A 424 -17.67 11.85 14.72
C TYR A 424 -18.91 11.96 13.83
N ALA A 425 -18.74 12.05 12.51
CA ALA A 425 -19.85 12.06 11.57
C ALA A 425 -20.75 10.83 11.71
N SER A 426 -20.15 9.64 11.86
CA SER A 426 -20.88 8.38 12.08
C SER A 426 -21.65 8.38 13.41
N MET A 427 -21.06 8.90 14.48
CA MET A 427 -21.74 9.01 15.78
C MET A 427 -22.87 10.05 15.77
N VAL A 428 -22.69 11.17 15.06
CA VAL A 428 -23.75 12.18 14.86
C VAL A 428 -24.91 11.58 14.08
N ASP A 429 -24.65 10.80 13.01
CA ASP A 429 -25.72 10.09 12.27
C ASP A 429 -26.43 9.06 13.18
N LEU A 430 -25.68 8.32 14.00
CA LEU A 430 -26.23 7.33 14.94
C LEU A 430 -27.21 7.97 15.94
N TYR A 431 -26.76 9.03 16.62
CA TYR A 431 -27.63 9.78 17.54
C TYR A 431 -28.79 10.43 16.81
N GLY A 432 -28.52 10.97 15.63
CA GLY A 432 -29.48 11.63 14.78
C GLY A 432 -30.64 10.72 14.41
N ARG A 433 -30.36 9.52 13.89
CA ARG A 433 -31.39 8.52 13.54
C ARG A 433 -32.15 8.03 14.76
N ALA A 434 -31.49 7.91 15.90
CA ALA A 434 -32.11 7.53 17.17
C ALA A 434 -32.95 8.64 17.83
N GLY A 435 -32.99 9.85 17.26
CA GLY A 435 -33.73 11.00 17.82
C GLY A 435 -33.03 11.68 18.99
N LEU A 436 -31.78 11.33 19.27
CA LEU A 436 -30.98 11.87 20.37
C LEU A 436 -30.25 13.15 19.93
N LEU A 437 -30.99 14.11 19.39
CA LEU A 437 -30.42 15.32 18.76
C LEU A 437 -29.57 16.17 19.72
N GLU A 438 -29.96 16.25 20.98
CA GLU A 438 -29.18 16.94 22.03
C GLU A 438 -27.79 16.31 22.24
N LYS A 439 -27.71 14.97 22.18
CA LYS A 439 -26.41 14.28 22.26
C LYS A 439 -25.57 14.53 21.00
N ALA A 440 -26.22 14.58 19.83
CA ALA A 440 -25.56 14.91 18.58
C ALA A 440 -24.96 16.32 18.59
N GLY A 441 -25.70 17.32 19.07
CA GLY A 441 -25.21 18.70 19.22
C GLY A 441 -24.01 18.79 20.18
N LYS A 442 -24.14 18.18 21.37
CA LYS A 442 -23.03 18.15 22.36
C LYS A 442 -21.78 17.45 21.82
N LEU A 443 -21.96 16.40 21.02
CA LEU A 443 -20.83 15.70 20.41
C LEU A 443 -20.08 16.63 19.45
N ILE A 444 -20.81 17.40 18.62
CA ILE A 444 -20.22 18.38 17.70
C ILE A 444 -19.45 19.46 18.46
N ASP A 445 -20.01 19.98 19.56
CA ASP A 445 -19.34 20.98 20.39
C ASP A 445 -18.05 20.45 21.05
N SER A 446 -17.96 19.13 21.26
CA SER A 446 -16.80 18.47 21.86
C SER A 446 -15.70 18.07 20.88
N MET A 447 -15.88 18.32 19.58
CA MET A 447 -14.90 17.95 18.55
C MET A 447 -13.59 18.73 18.71
N PRO A 448 -12.41 18.09 18.52
CA PRO A 448 -11.12 18.77 18.63
C PRO A 448 -10.75 19.60 17.38
N PHE A 449 -11.61 19.63 16.38
CA PHE A 449 -11.44 20.32 15.11
C PHE A 449 -12.78 20.86 14.61
N GLU A 450 -12.74 21.81 13.65
CA GLU A 450 -13.96 22.39 13.09
C GLU A 450 -14.77 21.34 12.30
N PRO A 451 -16.10 21.22 12.51
CA PRO A 451 -16.92 20.24 11.80
C PRO A 451 -17.08 20.59 10.32
N ASP A 452 -17.05 19.58 9.46
CA ASP A 452 -17.17 19.73 8.01
C ASP A 452 -18.63 19.59 7.51
N VAL A 453 -18.79 19.63 6.18
CA VAL A 453 -20.09 19.51 5.51
C VAL A 453 -20.75 18.17 5.82
N VAL A 454 -19.99 17.10 6.03
CA VAL A 454 -20.52 15.76 6.31
C VAL A 454 -21.14 15.69 7.69
N VAL A 455 -20.44 16.19 8.72
CA VAL A 455 -20.95 16.22 10.10
C VAL A 455 -22.20 17.08 10.22
N TRP A 456 -22.17 18.30 9.67
CA TRP A 456 -23.35 19.16 9.67
C TRP A 456 -24.49 18.57 8.82
N GLY A 457 -24.16 17.91 7.70
CA GLY A 457 -25.11 17.21 6.86
C GLY A 457 -25.83 16.08 7.59
N ALA A 458 -25.10 15.29 8.38
CA ALA A 458 -25.67 14.23 9.23
C ALA A 458 -26.65 14.80 10.26
N LEU A 459 -26.28 15.88 10.96
CA LEU A 459 -27.17 16.56 11.92
C LEU A 459 -28.41 17.12 11.23
N LEU A 460 -28.25 17.80 10.08
CA LEU A 460 -29.37 18.38 9.34
C LEU A 460 -30.33 17.29 8.83
N GLY A 461 -29.79 16.17 8.37
CA GLY A 461 -30.54 14.98 7.99
C GLY A 461 -31.41 14.47 9.15
N ALA A 462 -30.81 14.35 10.33
CA ALA A 462 -31.51 13.94 11.54
C ALA A 462 -32.59 14.93 12.00
N CYS A 463 -32.31 16.23 11.93
CA CYS A 463 -33.29 17.26 12.30
C CYS A 463 -34.52 17.24 11.39
N GLY A 464 -34.35 16.88 10.10
CA GLY A 464 -35.48 16.68 9.19
C GLY A 464 -36.18 15.33 9.30
N LEU A 465 -35.68 14.40 10.12
CA LEU A 465 -36.41 13.18 10.51
C LEU A 465 -37.24 13.42 11.78
N HIS A 466 -36.74 14.22 12.72
CA HIS A 466 -37.36 14.45 14.03
C HIS A 466 -37.91 15.88 14.23
N SER A 467 -38.01 16.63 13.13
CA SER A 467 -38.57 17.99 13.01
C SER A 467 -38.06 19.05 14.00
N SER A 468 -36.79 18.98 14.42
CA SER A 468 -36.16 19.99 15.30
C SER A 468 -35.71 21.21 14.49
N LEU A 469 -36.27 22.38 14.80
CA LEU A 469 -36.02 23.63 14.07
C LEU A 469 -34.67 24.25 14.43
N ASP A 470 -34.36 24.38 15.73
CA ASP A 470 -33.19 25.15 16.21
C ASP A 470 -31.86 24.52 15.80
N LEU A 471 -31.76 23.19 15.92
CA LEU A 471 -30.57 22.45 15.51
C LEU A 471 -30.45 22.37 13.98
N ALA A 472 -31.57 22.40 13.25
CA ALA A 472 -31.55 22.45 11.78
C ALA A 472 -31.01 23.79 11.26
N GLU A 473 -31.41 24.92 11.85
CA GLU A 473 -30.85 26.23 11.50
C GLU A 473 -29.35 26.30 11.83
N THR A 474 -28.94 25.74 12.97
CA THR A 474 -27.53 25.64 13.36
C THR A 474 -26.72 24.83 12.35
N ALA A 475 -27.19 23.65 11.96
CA ALA A 475 -26.53 22.80 10.98
C ALA A 475 -26.48 23.46 9.59
N ALA A 476 -27.55 24.12 9.16
CA ALA A 476 -27.60 24.82 7.89
C ALA A 476 -26.65 26.02 7.83
N ASN A 477 -26.52 26.77 8.93
CA ASN A 477 -25.56 27.87 9.04
C ASN A 477 -24.12 27.33 9.00
N GLY A 478 -23.84 26.20 9.63
CA GLY A 478 -22.55 25.50 9.55
C GLY A 478 -22.16 25.15 8.11
N ILE A 479 -23.07 24.51 7.36
CA ILE A 479 -22.83 24.16 5.95
C ILE A 479 -22.65 25.43 5.09
N SER A 480 -23.46 26.46 5.31
CA SER A 480 -23.41 27.70 4.51
C SER A 480 -22.10 28.48 4.69
N LYS A 481 -21.45 28.38 5.86
CA LYS A 481 -20.12 28.94 6.09
C LYS A 481 -19.02 28.21 5.30
N LEU A 482 -19.17 26.91 5.10
CA LEU A 482 -18.21 26.07 4.39
C LEU A 482 -18.42 26.08 2.87
N GLN A 483 -19.67 26.16 2.43
CA GLN A 483 -20.03 26.17 1.02
C GLN A 483 -21.28 27.04 0.79
N GLN A 484 -21.12 28.14 0.05
CA GLN A 484 -22.26 28.93 -0.41
C GLN A 484 -23.08 28.10 -1.41
N ASP A 485 -24.41 28.07 -1.22
CA ASP A 485 -25.42 27.48 -2.11
C ASP A 485 -25.48 25.95 -2.23
N HIS A 486 -25.46 25.21 -1.12
CA HIS A 486 -25.68 23.75 -1.15
C HIS A 486 -27.18 23.38 -1.35
N PRO A 487 -27.60 22.73 -2.46
CA PRO A 487 -29.01 22.46 -2.78
C PRO A 487 -29.75 21.61 -1.74
N ALA A 488 -29.06 20.65 -1.12
CA ALA A 488 -29.66 19.76 -0.13
C ALA A 488 -30.09 20.50 1.15
N VAL A 489 -29.39 21.57 1.51
CA VAL A 489 -29.69 22.37 2.71
C VAL A 489 -31.02 23.10 2.54
N CYS A 490 -31.23 23.74 1.39
CA CYS A 490 -32.49 24.43 1.08
C CYS A 490 -33.68 23.46 1.02
N SER A 491 -33.48 22.27 0.45
CA SER A 491 -34.53 21.25 0.40
C SER A 491 -34.89 20.72 1.79
N MET A 492 -33.90 20.46 2.64
CA MET A 492 -34.14 19.92 4.00
C MET A 492 -34.75 20.97 4.93
N LEU A 493 -34.25 22.22 4.88
CA LEU A 493 -34.86 23.34 5.62
C LEU A 493 -36.30 23.61 5.15
N SER A 494 -36.59 23.55 3.84
CA SER A 494 -37.95 23.71 3.34
C SER A 494 -38.89 22.63 3.86
N LYS A 495 -38.41 21.41 4.08
CA LYS A 495 -39.19 20.32 4.69
C LYS A 495 -39.48 20.62 6.16
N ILE A 496 -38.45 20.96 6.93
CA ILE A 496 -38.55 21.24 8.37
C ILE A 496 -39.44 22.46 8.65
N TYR A 497 -39.30 23.54 7.88
CA TYR A 497 -40.18 24.72 8.01
C TYR A 497 -41.63 24.42 7.62
N GLY A 498 -41.85 23.52 6.65
CA GLY A 498 -43.19 23.08 6.26
C GLY A 498 -43.88 22.27 7.37
N GLU A 499 -43.16 21.33 7.97
CA GLU A 499 -43.64 20.50 9.10
C GLU A 499 -43.93 21.33 10.36
N ASN A 500 -43.15 22.39 10.59
CA ASN A 500 -43.36 23.34 11.69
C ASN A 500 -44.29 24.53 11.33
N ALA A 501 -45.01 24.46 10.20
CA ALA A 501 -45.96 25.46 9.72
C ALA A 501 -45.42 26.90 9.50
N VAL A 502 -44.11 27.06 9.29
CA VAL A 502 -43.43 28.35 9.02
C VAL A 502 -43.36 28.62 7.51
N TRP A 503 -44.51 28.83 6.87
CA TRP A 503 -44.62 28.92 5.40
C TRP A 503 -43.95 30.16 4.76
N GLY A 504 -43.73 31.23 5.52
CA GLY A 504 -43.04 32.43 5.05
C GLY A 504 -41.61 32.14 4.58
N ARG A 505 -40.83 31.42 5.40
CA ARG A 505 -39.44 31.04 5.08
C ARG A 505 -39.33 29.97 4.00
N VAL A 506 -40.32 29.07 3.90
CA VAL A 506 -40.41 28.10 2.78
C VAL A 506 -40.46 28.82 1.43
N ASN A 507 -41.23 29.91 1.34
CA ASN A 507 -41.37 30.67 0.10
C ASN A 507 -40.10 31.47 -0.26
N GLU A 508 -39.36 31.95 0.73
CA GLU A 508 -38.05 32.60 0.52
C GLU A 508 -36.98 31.60 0.04
N LEU A 509 -36.89 30.43 0.66
CA LEU A 509 -35.99 29.35 0.24
C LEU A 509 -36.29 28.86 -1.18
N LYS A 510 -37.57 28.71 -1.54
CA LYS A 510 -37.97 28.36 -2.92
C LYS A 510 -37.57 29.43 -3.94
N LYS A 511 -37.56 30.72 -3.56
CA LYS A 511 -37.07 31.80 -4.42
C LYS A 511 -35.55 31.77 -4.58
N LEU A 512 -34.80 31.46 -3.52
CA LEU A 512 -33.34 31.28 -3.56
C LEU A 512 -32.94 30.09 -4.45
N MET A 513 -33.61 28.94 -4.31
CA MET A 513 -33.37 27.75 -5.15
C MET A 513 -33.59 28.02 -6.65
N ARG A 514 -34.58 28.86 -7.00
CA ARG A 514 -34.86 29.23 -8.40
C ARG A 514 -33.80 30.17 -8.98
N LYS A 515 -33.15 30.99 -8.15
CA LYS A 515 -32.09 31.92 -8.56
C LYS A 515 -30.71 31.26 -8.67
N GLY A 516 -30.43 30.20 -7.90
CA GLY A 516 -29.11 29.57 -7.81
C GLY A 516 -28.79 28.43 -8.81
N HIS A 517 -29.60 28.18 -9.84
CA HIS A 517 -29.43 27.04 -10.79
C HIS A 517 -29.20 25.65 -10.12
N ALA A 518 -29.64 25.48 -8.88
CA ALA A 518 -29.56 24.24 -8.13
C ALA A 518 -30.53 23.19 -8.71
N ARG A 519 -30.06 22.36 -9.65
CA ARG A 519 -30.83 21.21 -10.13
C ARG A 519 -31.00 20.20 -8.99
N LYS A 520 -32.26 19.83 -8.70
CA LYS A 520 -32.60 18.64 -7.91
C LYS A 520 -31.91 17.43 -8.57
N GLN A 521 -30.96 16.79 -7.89
CA GLN A 521 -30.61 15.42 -8.25
C GLN A 521 -31.81 14.55 -7.87
N ASN A 522 -32.51 14.03 -8.88
CA ASN A 522 -33.48 12.97 -8.64
C ASN A 522 -32.70 11.74 -8.19
N ALA A 523 -33.01 11.22 -7.01
CA ALA A 523 -32.59 9.89 -6.60
C ALA A 523 -33.38 8.87 -7.44
N GLY A 524 -32.89 8.57 -8.64
CA GLY A 524 -33.41 7.53 -9.51
C GLY A 524 -32.53 6.29 -9.44
N SER A 525 -33.14 5.15 -9.10
CA SER A 525 -32.56 3.84 -9.36
C SER A 525 -32.33 3.71 -10.87
N TRP A 526 -31.14 3.27 -11.29
CA TRP A 526 -30.70 3.10 -12.68
C TRP A 526 -31.57 2.14 -13.54
N ILE A 527 -32.58 1.51 -12.95
CA ILE A 527 -33.41 0.46 -13.56
C ILE A 527 -34.35 1.01 -14.66
N GLU A 528 -34.68 2.30 -14.68
CA GLU A 528 -35.64 2.85 -15.66
C GLU A 528 -35.03 3.31 -16.99
N SER A 529 -33.71 3.19 -17.19
CA SER A 529 -33.01 3.70 -18.39
C SER A 529 -32.47 2.62 -19.34
N ARG A 530 -32.95 1.37 -19.27
CA ARG A 530 -32.61 0.32 -20.26
C ARG A 530 -33.85 -0.37 -20.84
N HIS A 531 -34.54 0.33 -21.72
CA HIS A 531 -34.98 -0.31 -22.95
C HIS A 531 -34.04 0.17 -24.06
N VAL A 532 -33.70 -0.76 -24.96
CA VAL A 532 -32.74 -0.65 -26.06
C VAL A 532 -31.27 -0.86 -25.64
N PHE A 533 -30.78 -2.10 -25.73
CA PHE A 533 -29.86 -2.57 -26.77
C PHE A 533 -29.46 -4.03 -26.48
N ILE A 534 -29.68 -4.88 -27.48
CA ILE A 534 -29.33 -6.30 -27.58
C ILE A 534 -27.82 -6.44 -27.84
#